data_AF-A0A355SEV8-F1
#
_entry.id   AF-A0A355SEV8-F1
#
_cell.length_a   1.000
_cell.length_b   1.000
_cell.length_c   1.000
_cell.angle_alpha   90.00
_cell.angle_beta   90.00
_cell.angle_gamma   90.00
#
_symmetry.space_group_name_H-M   'P 1'
#
loop_
_entity.id
_entity.type
_entity.pdbx_description
1 polymer ?
#
loop_
_entity_poly.entity_id
_entity_poly.type
_entity_poly.pdbx_seq_one_letter_code
_entity_poly.pdbx_strand_id
1 'polypeptide(L)' 'MRVKITLACSECKQRNYNTTKNKKNDPDRLELNKYCRFCRK' A
#
# COMPACT_ATOMS: atom_id res chain seq x y z
N MET A 1 5.66 -6.51 16.08
CA MET A 1 4.39 -5.76 16.07
C MET A 1 3.96 -5.55 14.63
N ARG A 2 2.79 -6.07 14.24
CA ARG A 2 2.25 -5.85 12.88
C ARG A 2 1.31 -4.66 12.93
N VAL A 3 1.55 -3.67 12.07
CA VAL A 3 0.75 -2.45 11.98
C VAL A 3 -0.06 -2.51 10.70
N LYS A 4 -1.35 -2.13 10.75
CA LYS A 4 -2.18 -1.98 9.56
C LYS A 4 -1.72 -0.73 8.79
N ILE A 5 -1.49 -0.88 7.49
CA ILE A 5 -1.13 0.18 6.58
C ILE A 5 -2.09 0.20 5.39
N THR A 6 -2.42 1.41 4.92
CA THR A 6 -3.17 1.64 3.70
C THR A 6 -2.20 1.89 2.55
N LEU A 7 -2.39 1.20 1.44
CA LEU A 7 -1.70 1.49 0.19
C LEU A 7 -2.52 2.48 -0.62
N ALA A 8 -1.87 3.55 -1.04
CA ALA A 8 -2.43 4.56 -1.93
C ALA A 8 -1.84 4.37 -3.33
N CYS A 9 -2.68 4.45 -4.35
CA CYS A 9 -2.21 4.51 -5.74
C CYS A 9 -1.52 5.86 -5.99
N SER A 10 -0.39 5.87 -6.70
CA SER A 10 0.34 7.10 -7.03
C SER A 10 -0.41 7.99 -8.03
N GLU A 11 -1.21 7.40 -8.91
CA GLU A 11 -1.93 8.12 -9.96
C GLU A 11 -3.24 8.75 -9.43
N CYS A 12 -4.18 7.93 -8.97
CA CYS A 12 -5.49 8.40 -8.52
C CYS A 12 -5.53 8.80 -7.04
N LYS A 13 -4.44 8.61 -6.28
CA LYS A 13 -4.36 8.88 -4.82
C LYS A 13 -5.40 8.16 -3.97
N GLN A 14 -6.14 7.23 -4.56
CA GLN A 14 -7.17 6.44 -3.91
C GLN A 14 -6.51 5.39 -3.01
N ARG A 15 -7.04 5.26 -1.79
CA ARG A 15 -6.60 4.24 -0.82
C ARG A 15 -7.38 2.94 -1.10
N ASN A 16 -6.77 2.04 -1.87
CA ASN A 16 -7.47 0.88 -2.43
C ASN A 16 -7.22 -0.42 -1.66
N TYR A 17 -6.14 -0.49 -0.88
CA TYR A 17 -5.75 -1.72 -0.21
C TYR A 17 -5.37 -1.47 1.24
N ASN A 18 -5.86 -2.34 2.11
CA ASN A 18 -5.41 -2.45 3.49
C ASN A 18 -4.49 -3.67 3.60
N THR A 19 -3.27 -3.46 4.07
CA THR A 19 -2.31 -4.53 4.32
C THR A 19 -1.73 -4.38 5.73
N THR A 20 -0.98 -5.37 6.18
CA THR A 20 -0.23 -5.24 7.44
C THR A 20 1.24 -5.31 7.13
N LYS A 21 2.03 -4.42 7.72
CA LYS A 21 3.50 -4.50 7.65
C LYS A 21 4.11 -4.65 9.03
N ASN A 22 5.25 -5.30 9.09
CA ASN A 22 6.04 -5.38 10.31
C ASN A 22 7.09 -4.26 10.30
N LYS A 23 6.81 -3.17 11.03
CA LYS A 23 7.69 -1.98 11.06
C LYS A 23 9.10 -2.27 11.60
N LYS A 24 9.28 -3.40 12.32
CA LYS A 24 10.59 -3.81 12.85
C LYS A 24 11.49 -4.45 11.80
N ASN A 25 10.91 -5.21 10.85
CA ASN A 25 11.69 -5.87 9.80
C ASN A 25 11.83 -4.98 8.56
N ASP A 26 10.76 -4.24 8.23
CA ASP A 26 10.70 -3.40 7.04
C ASP A 26 10.38 -1.94 7.45
N PRO A 27 11.41 -1.17 7.85
CA PRO A 27 11.23 0.22 8.24
C PRO A 27 10.85 1.11 7.05
N ASP A 28 11.33 0.76 5.84
CA ASP A 28 11.16 1.54 4.63
C ASP A 28 9.71 1.65 4.13
N ARG A 29 9.52 2.57 3.18
CA ARG A 29 8.24 2.78 2.51
C ARG A 29 7.94 1.57 1.62
N LEU A 30 6.77 0.98 1.80
CA LEU A 30 6.34 -0.18 1.03
C LEU A 30 5.78 0.29 -0.32
N GLU A 31 6.50 0.02 -1.41
CA GLU A 31 6.07 0.32 -2.78
C GLU A 31 5.72 -0.99 -3.49
N LEU A 32 4.48 -1.10 -3.97
CA LEU A 32 3.95 -2.32 -4.59
C LEU A 32 3.20 -1.95 -5.87
N ASN A 33 3.54 -2.62 -6.96
CA ASN A 33 2.81 -2.52 -8.23
C ASN A 33 1.55 -3.39 -8.15
N LYS A 34 0.48 -2.83 -7.57
CA LYS A 34 -0.84 -3.46 -7.52
C LYS A 34 -1.79 -2.81 -8.51
N TYR A 35 -2.63 -3.65 -9.10
CA TYR A 35 -3.73 -3.21 -9.94
C TYR A 35 -4.65 -2.23 -9.19
N CYS A 36 -4.94 -1.11 -9.81
CA CYS A 36 -5.87 -0.10 -9.37
C CYS A 36 -7.15 -0.21 -10.21
N ARG A 37 -8.26 -0.59 -9.58
CA ARG A 37 -9.56 -0.72 -10.27
C ARG A 37 -10.05 0.58 -10.93
N PHE A 38 -9.63 1.73 -10.38
CA PHE A 38 -10.01 3.05 -10.91
C PHE A 38 -9.19 3.44 -12.14
N CYS A 39 -7.87 3.23 -12.11
CA CYS A 39 -7.00 3.50 -13.26
C CYS A 39 -7.03 2.38 -14.31
N ARG A 40 -7.56 1.20 -13.95
CA ARG A 40 -7.50 -0.05 -14.72
C ARG A 40 -6.07 -0.46 -15.09
N LYS A 41 -5.12 -0.08 -14.25
CA LYS A 41 -3.69 -0.38 -14.35
C LYS A 41 -3.20 -0.92 -13.02
#